data_AF-A0A973TRS2-F1
#
_entry.id   AF-A0A973TRS2-F1
#
_cell.length_a   1.000
_cell.length_b   1.000
_cell.length_c   1.000
_cell.angle_alpha   90.00
_cell.angle_beta   90.00
_cell.angle_gamma   90.00
#
_symmetry.space_group_name_H-M   'P 1'
#
loop_
_entity.id
_entity.type
_entity.pdbx_description
1 polymer ?
#
loop_
_entity_poly.entity_id
_entity_poly.type
_entity_poly.pdbx_seq_one_letter_code
_entity_poly.pdbx_strand_id
1 'polypeptide(L)'
;MGTIHYLKPHHAPAAAHHASPVVVTSHGFCLGSAFVAWQAVAEIRAWKCDRMKAEEKFVGFFVGDGCVAVSEACIGFADLEAAMTAAFPGTVRWRAAVMLPVCERNETVLYRRG
;
A
#
# COMPACT_ATOMS: atom_id res chain seq x y z
N MET A 1 -38.89 0.66 2.11
CA MET A 1 -37.74 1.58 2.29
C MET A 1 -36.64 0.82 3.00
N GLY A 2 -35.58 0.44 2.30
CA GLY A 2 -34.48 -0.35 2.85
C GLY A 2 -33.29 0.53 3.18
N THR A 3 -32.88 0.56 4.44
CA THR A 3 -31.71 1.29 4.91
C THR A 3 -30.48 0.43 4.68
N ILE A 4 -29.64 0.78 3.70
CA ILE A 4 -28.33 0.15 3.51
C ILE A 4 -27.41 0.68 4.62
N HIS A 5 -27.17 -0.14 5.64
CA HIS A 5 -26.13 0.11 6.61
C HIS A 5 -24.78 -0.07 5.91
N TYR A 6 -24.12 1.05 5.59
CA TYR A 6 -22.70 1.04 5.23
C TYR A 6 -21.91 0.54 6.45
N LEU A 7 -21.57 -0.74 6.44
CA LEU A 7 -20.51 -1.27 7.28
C LEU A 7 -19.20 -0.62 6.81
N LYS A 8 -18.75 0.40 7.52
CA LYS A 8 -17.35 0.85 7.52
C LYS A 8 -16.52 -0.38 7.94
N PRO A 9 -15.69 -0.99 7.07
CA PRO A 9 -14.61 -1.80 7.59
C PRO A 9 -13.66 -0.83 8.29
N HIS A 10 -13.79 -0.75 9.61
CA HIS A 10 -12.75 -0.22 10.48
C HIS A 10 -11.55 -1.16 10.40
N HIS A 11 -10.82 -1.17 9.29
CA HIS A 11 -9.43 -1.58 9.31
C HIS A 11 -8.66 -0.45 9.98
N ALA A 12 -8.61 -0.53 11.31
CA ALA A 12 -7.55 0.12 12.06
C ALA A 12 -6.23 -0.32 11.43
N PRO A 13 -5.37 0.59 10.95
CA PRO A 13 -4.04 0.18 10.53
C PRO A 13 -3.37 -0.43 11.77
N ALA A 14 -2.99 -1.70 11.68
CA ALA A 14 -2.18 -2.35 12.69
C ALA A 14 -1.00 -1.42 13.01
N ALA A 15 -0.84 -1.12 14.29
CA ALA A 15 0.10 -0.14 14.79
C ALA A 15 1.51 -0.36 14.23
N ALA A 16 2.06 0.70 13.63
CA ALA A 16 3.49 0.98 13.52
C ALA A 16 4.41 -0.18 13.09
N HIS A 17 4.36 -0.57 11.81
CA HIS A 17 5.45 -1.30 11.14
C HIS A 17 6.68 -0.41 10.83
N HIS A 18 7.04 0.53 11.71
CA HIS A 18 8.15 1.46 11.48
C HIS A 18 9.55 0.82 11.69
N ALA A 19 9.65 -0.44 12.12
CA ALA A 19 10.92 -1.05 12.51
C ALA A 19 11.37 -2.27 11.67
N SER A 20 10.49 -2.88 10.87
CA SER A 20 10.87 -4.07 10.10
C SER A 20 11.30 -3.66 8.69
N PRO A 21 12.54 -3.97 8.26
CA PRO A 21 12.98 -3.69 6.90
C PRO A 21 12.18 -4.53 5.91
N VAL A 22 11.98 -3.99 4.71
CA VAL A 22 11.46 -4.75 3.59
C VAL A 22 12.58 -5.53 2.94
N VAL A 23 12.34 -6.82 2.71
CA VAL A 23 13.25 -7.69 1.95
C VAL A 23 12.52 -8.22 0.74
N VAL A 24 13.06 -7.96 -0.44
CA VAL A 24 12.44 -8.30 -1.72
C VAL A 24 13.01 -9.61 -2.25
N THR A 25 12.15 -10.40 -2.89
CA THR A 25 12.51 -11.65 -3.57
C THR A 25 11.92 -11.64 -4.99
N SER A 26 12.30 -12.62 -5.81
CA SER A 26 11.70 -12.83 -7.14
C SER A 26 10.19 -13.13 -7.09
N HIS A 27 9.66 -13.59 -5.97
CA HIS A 27 8.28 -14.07 -5.84
C HIS A 27 7.37 -13.14 -5.03
N GLY A 28 7.93 -12.15 -4.35
CA GLY A 28 7.21 -11.35 -3.36
C GLY A 28 8.15 -10.50 -2.52
N PHE A 29 7.65 -10.02 -1.39
CA PHE A 29 8.46 -9.34 -0.39
C PHE A 29 8.08 -9.77 1.03
N CYS A 30 9.00 -9.57 1.96
CA CYS A 30 8.78 -9.72 3.39
C CYS A 30 8.77 -8.35 4.06
N LEU A 31 7.86 -8.15 5.01
CA LEU A 31 7.87 -7.05 5.98
C LEU A 31 7.80 -7.67 7.38
N GLY A 32 8.96 -7.77 8.04
CA GLY A 32 9.07 -8.52 9.29
C GLY A 32 8.76 -10.00 9.06
N SER A 33 7.77 -10.55 9.78
CA SER A 33 7.32 -11.94 9.61
C SER A 33 6.25 -12.13 8.53
N ALA A 34 5.73 -11.04 7.94
CA ALA A 34 4.71 -11.11 6.90
C ALA A 34 5.36 -11.29 5.53
N PHE A 35 4.96 -12.33 4.79
CA PHE A 35 5.35 -12.52 3.39
C PHE A 35 4.16 -12.25 2.46
N VAL A 36 4.39 -11.45 1.42
CA VAL A 36 3.41 -11.10 0.39
C VAL A 36 3.92 -11.59 -0.95
N ALA A 37 3.30 -12.66 -1.47
CA ALA A 37 3.59 -13.16 -2.81
C ALA A 37 2.95 -12.26 -3.88
N TRP A 38 3.68 -11.93 -4.95
CA TRP A 38 3.15 -11.11 -6.05
C TRP A 38 1.88 -11.71 -6.66
N GLN A 39 1.86 -13.04 -6.83
CA GLN A 39 0.70 -13.75 -7.36
C GLN A 39 -0.48 -13.79 -6.40
N ALA A 40 -0.32 -13.44 -5.12
CA ALA A 40 -1.43 -13.38 -4.17
C ALA A 40 -2.04 -11.96 -4.07
N VAL A 41 -1.38 -10.94 -4.64
CA VAL A 41 -1.87 -9.55 -4.61
C VAL A 41 -3.10 -9.42 -5.50
N ALA A 42 -4.24 -9.14 -4.87
CA ALA A 42 -5.51 -8.86 -5.53
C ALA A 42 -5.66 -7.39 -5.88
N GLU A 43 -5.10 -6.48 -5.06
CA GLU A 43 -5.20 -5.05 -5.29
C GLU A 43 -4.00 -4.32 -4.69
N ILE A 44 -3.55 -3.26 -5.37
CA ILE A 44 -2.53 -2.34 -4.87
C ILE A 44 -3.15 -0.96 -4.81
N ARG A 45 -3.07 -0.32 -3.65
CA ARG A 45 -3.45 1.08 -3.46
C ARG A 45 -2.28 1.90 -3.01
N ALA A 46 -2.26 3.16 -3.36
CA ALA A 46 -1.37 4.12 -2.75
C ALA A 46 -2.17 5.27 -2.17
N TRP A 47 -1.68 5.83 -1.07
CA TRP A 47 -2.25 7.03 -0.49
C TRP A 47 -1.18 7.88 0.17
N LYS A 48 -1.45 9.18 0.26
CA LYS A 48 -0.68 10.11 1.06
C LYS A 48 -1.39 10.32 2.40
N CYS A 49 -0.66 10.17 3.50
CA CYS A 49 -1.13 10.57 4.82
C CYS A 49 -0.49 11.91 5.17
N ASP A 50 -1.31 12.96 5.22
CA ASP A 50 -0.91 14.26 5.74
C ASP A 50 -0.86 14.17 7.27
N ARG A 51 0.33 14.02 7.85
CA ARG A 51 0.54 14.22 9.29
C ARG A 51 0.95 15.68 9.51
N MET A 52 0.56 16.25 10.65
CA MET A 52 0.80 17.66 11.03
C MET A 52 2.24 18.19 10.83
N LYS A 53 3.25 17.32 10.67
CA LYS A 53 4.66 17.67 10.51
C LYS A 53 5.35 17.00 9.32
N ALA A 54 4.72 16.04 8.66
CA ALA A 54 5.35 15.28 7.59
C ALA A 54 4.30 14.68 6.66
N GLU A 55 4.56 14.80 5.37
CA GLU A 55 3.82 14.08 4.34
C GLU A 55 4.47 12.71 4.18
N GLU A 56 3.69 11.64 4.38
CA GLU A 56 4.19 10.27 4.26
C GLU A 56 3.29 9.50 3.29
N LYS A 57 3.89 8.94 2.24
CA LYS A 57 3.17 8.11 1.27
C LYS A 57 3.26 6.64 1.64
N PHE A 58 2.18 5.93 1.37
CA PHE A 58 2.03 4.52 1.66
C PHE A 58 1.59 3.78 0.40
N VAL A 59 2.02 2.52 0.29
CA VAL A 59 1.52 1.55 -0.67
C VAL A 59 0.94 0.37 0.10
N GLY A 60 -0.33 0.08 -0.13
CA GLY A 60 -1.04 -1.06 0.45
C GLY A 60 -1.18 -2.20 -0.56
N PHE A 61 -0.75 -3.38 -0.15
CA PHE A 61 -0.88 -4.63 -0.91
C PHE A 61 -2.01 -5.46 -0.28
N PHE A 62 -3.09 -5.65 -1.02
CA PHE A 62 -4.26 -6.40 -0.57
C PHE A 62 -4.16 -7.85 -1.05
N VAL A 63 -4.26 -8.78 -0.10
CA VAL A 63 -4.17 -10.23 -0.30
C VAL A 63 -5.34 -10.89 0.41
N GLY A 64 -6.33 -11.39 -0.35
CA GLY A 64 -7.62 -11.80 0.24
C GLY A 64 -8.27 -10.63 0.98
N ASP A 65 -8.63 -10.83 2.24
CA ASP A 65 -9.19 -9.79 3.13
C ASP A 65 -8.11 -9.00 3.89
N GLY A 66 -6.83 -9.35 3.73
CA GLY A 66 -5.70 -8.70 4.39
C GLY A 66 -5.11 -7.55 3.60
N CYS A 67 -4.50 -6.60 4.30
CA CYS A 67 -3.75 -5.48 3.70
C CYS A 67 -2.41 -5.29 4.41
N VAL A 68 -1.31 -5.30 3.65
CA VAL A 68 0.02 -4.94 4.14
C VAL A 68 0.36 -3.56 3.59
N ALA A 69 0.40 -2.56 4.48
CA ALA A 69 0.77 -1.19 4.14
C ALA A 69 2.26 -0.96 4.40
N VAL A 70 2.98 -0.49 3.38
CA VAL A 70 4.39 -0.14 3.47
C VAL A 70 4.54 1.36 3.24
N SER A 71 5.23 2.03 4.18
CA SER A 71 5.59 3.44 4.05
C SER A 71 6.77 3.64 3.12
N GLU A 72 6.80 4.73 2.37
CA GLU A 72 7.98 5.14 1.61
C GLU A 72 9.22 5.43 2.49
N ALA A 73 9.01 5.69 3.78
CA ALA A 73 10.09 5.88 4.76
C ALA A 73 10.66 4.54 5.28
N CYS A 74 10.11 3.40 4.89
CA CYS A 74 10.59 2.08 5.31
C CYS A 74 11.94 1.74 4.66
N ILE A 75 12.84 1.13 5.42
CA ILE A 75 14.12 0.62 4.89
C ILE A 75 13.83 -0.49 3.87
N GLY A 76 14.44 -0.41 2.69
CA GLY A 76 14.21 -1.35 1.58
C GLY A 76 13.01 -0.98 0.70
N PHE A 77 12.35 0.16 0.92
CA PHE A 77 11.24 0.60 0.09
C PHE A 77 11.63 0.86 -1.37
N ALA A 78 12.84 1.37 -1.63
CA ALA A 78 13.32 1.60 -2.99
C ALA A 78 13.40 0.29 -3.80
N ASP A 79 13.90 -0.78 -3.18
CA ASP A 79 13.95 -2.11 -3.79
C ASP A 79 12.54 -2.68 -3.99
N LEU A 80 11.67 -2.47 -3.00
CA LEU A 80 10.26 -2.86 -3.09
C LEU A 80 9.57 -2.19 -4.28
N GLU A 81 9.77 -0.89 -4.45
CA GLU A 81 9.18 -0.13 -5.54
C GLU A 81 9.66 -0.62 -6.90
N ALA A 82 10.97 -0.88 -7.05
CA ALA A 82 11.53 -1.40 -8.28
C ALA A 82 10.92 -2.77 -8.63
N ALA A 83 10.82 -3.67 -7.65
CA ALA A 83 10.22 -5.00 -7.86
C ALA A 83 8.71 -4.94 -8.07
N MET A 84 7.99 -4.06 -7.37
CA MET A 84 6.57 -3.79 -7.60
C MET A 84 6.34 -3.31 -9.04
N THR A 85 7.17 -2.41 -9.54
CA THR A 85 7.08 -1.89 -10.91
C THR A 85 7.37 -2.99 -11.94
N ALA A 86 8.32 -3.89 -11.64
CA ALA A 86 8.61 -5.04 -12.50
C ALA A 86 7.44 -6.05 -12.53
N ALA A 87 6.83 -6.34 -11.38
CA ALA A 87 5.69 -7.27 -11.28
C ALA A 87 4.37 -6.66 -11.78
N PHE A 88 4.18 -5.35 -11.60
CA PHE A 88 2.97 -4.62 -11.95
C PHE A 88 3.34 -3.31 -12.69
N PRO A 89 3.62 -3.37 -14.00
CA PRO A 89 4.11 -2.20 -14.77
C PRO A 89 3.20 -0.95 -14.69
N GLY A 90 1.90 -1.13 -14.45
CA GLY A 90 0.95 -0.03 -14.26
C GLY A 90 1.22 0.85 -13.04
N THR A 91 2.07 0.40 -12.11
CA THR A 91 2.39 1.12 -10.87
C THR A 91 3.49 2.18 -11.03
N VAL A 92 4.20 2.26 -12.17
CA VAL A 92 5.41 3.09 -12.35
C VAL A 92 5.24 4.58 -12.04
N ARG A 93 4.01 5.13 -12.14
CA ARG A 93 3.71 6.56 -11.88
C ARG A 93 2.93 6.79 -10.60
N TRP A 94 2.89 5.83 -9.69
CA TRP A 94 2.04 5.90 -8.50
C TRP A 94 2.32 7.14 -7.63
N ARG A 95 3.59 7.57 -7.52
CA ARG A 95 3.95 8.77 -6.76
C ARG A 95 3.26 10.03 -7.29
N ALA A 96 3.14 10.16 -8.61
CA ALA A 96 2.44 11.28 -9.24
C ALA A 96 0.93 11.21 -8.99
N ALA A 97 0.36 10.00 -8.92
CA ALA A 97 -1.06 9.78 -8.67
C ALA A 97 -1.50 10.18 -7.25
N VAL A 98 -0.57 10.24 -6.28
CA VAL A 98 -0.84 10.66 -4.89
C VAL A 98 -0.37 12.09 -4.56
N MET A 99 -0.02 12.91 -5.57
CA MET A 99 0.44 14.29 -5.39
C MET A 99 -0.66 15.37 -5.48
N LEU A 100 -1.92 14.99 -5.73
CA LEU A 100 -3.05 15.94 -5.86
C LEU A 100 -3.55 16.43 -4.49
N PRO A 101 -4.34 17.53 -4.40
CA PRO A 101 -4.11 18.61 -3.43
C PRO A 101 -4.35 18.22 -1.96
N VAL A 102 -3.73 19.02 -1.09
CA VAL A 102 -3.70 18.92 0.37
C VAL A 102 -5.13 18.84 0.95
N CYS A 103 -5.31 18.03 2.01
CA CYS A 103 -6.53 17.90 2.84
C CYS A 103 -7.58 16.83 2.47
N GLU A 104 -7.34 15.95 1.50
CA GLU A 104 -8.16 14.74 1.32
C GLU A 104 -7.32 13.46 1.38
N ARG A 105 -7.95 12.34 1.77
CA ARG A 105 -7.31 11.02 1.72
C ARG A 105 -7.12 10.67 0.24
N ASN A 106 -5.98 11.09 -0.31
CA ASN A 106 -5.60 10.93 -1.71
C ASN A 106 -5.24 9.47 -2.00
N GLU A 107 -6.24 8.59 -1.89
CA GLU A 107 -6.16 7.16 -2.15
C GLU A 107 -6.40 6.91 -3.63
N THR A 108 -5.51 6.13 -4.25
CA THR A 108 -5.60 5.73 -5.64
C THR A 108 -5.37 4.23 -5.76
N VAL A 109 -6.15 3.57 -6.62
CA VAL A 109 -5.96 2.15 -6.94
C VAL A 109 -4.99 2.06 -8.11
N LEU A 110 -3.85 1.40 -7.89
CA LEU A 110 -2.79 1.24 -8.88
C LEU A 110 -2.95 -0.05 -9.70
N TYR A 111 -3.50 -1.09 -9.06
CA TYR A 111 -3.72 -2.40 -9.67
C TYR A 111 -4.90 -3.05 -8.99
N ARG A 112 -5.73 -3.76 -9.76
CA ARG A 112 -6.77 -4.66 -9.25
C ARG A 112 -6.86 -5.87 -10.17
N ARG A 113 -6.89 -7.07 -9.60
CA ARG A 113 -7.10 -8.32 -10.32
C ARG A 113 -8.58 -8.46 -10.68
N GLY A 114 -8.85 -8.71 -11.96
CA GLY A 114 -10.18 -9.01 -12.50
C GLY A 114 -10.48 -10.50 -12.51
#